data_AF-X1FJK6-F1
#
_entry.id   AF-X1FJK6-F1
#
_cell.length_a   1.000
_cell.length_b   1.000
_cell.length_c   1.000
_cell.angle_alpha   90.00
_cell.angle_beta   90.00
_cell.angle_gamma   90.00
#
_symmetry.space_group_name_H-M   'P 1'
#
loop_
_entity.id
_entity.type
_entity.pdbx_description
1 polymer ?
#
loop_
_entity_poly.entity_id
_entity_poly.type
_entity_poly.pdbx_seq_one_letter_code
_entity_poly.pdbx_strand_id
1 'polypeptide(L)'
;MDHDWSQIYLYIATKVYENQRSKESGVKMPDDIRVETLTGDQMRDLNRLKAWIYEKRGTARLDRDRAERREKKEEAAAAKKAKQPAQFDF
;
A
#
# COMPACT_ATOMS: atom_id res chain seq x y z
N MET A 1 21.35 -6.10 -1.16
CA MET A 1 20.10 -6.74 -0.70
C MET A 1 20.48 -7.61 0.47
N ASP A 2 19.78 -7.46 1.59
CA ASP A 2 19.98 -8.31 2.76
C ASP A 2 19.45 -9.73 2.47
N HIS A 3 20.18 -10.76 2.91
CA HIS A 3 19.92 -12.16 2.56
C HIS A 3 18.51 -12.60 2.99
N ASP A 4 18.08 -12.14 4.16
CA ASP A 4 16.77 -12.49 4.72
C ASP A 4 15.60 -11.95 3.89
N TRP A 5 15.73 -10.73 3.38
CA TRP A 5 14.70 -10.16 2.49
C TRP A 5 14.65 -10.85 1.14
N SER A 6 15.78 -11.34 0.62
CA SER A 6 15.80 -12.17 -0.59
C SER A 6 15.10 -13.51 -0.38
N GLN A 7 15.30 -14.17 0.76
CA GLN A 7 14.59 -15.42 1.12
C GLN A 7 13.09 -15.20 1.25
N ILE A 8 12.66 -14.13 1.95
CA ILE A 8 11.26 -13.75 2.08
C ILE A 8 10.62 -13.50 0.71
N TYR A 9 11.33 -12.80 -0.18
CA TYR A 9 10.84 -12.53 -1.53
C TYR A 9 10.64 -13.80 -2.35
N LEU A 10 11.64 -14.70 -2.37
CA LEU A 10 11.56 -15.96 -3.10
C LEU A 10 10.45 -16.85 -2.54
N TYR A 11 10.28 -16.88 -1.22
CA TYR A 11 9.17 -17.60 -0.58
C TYR A 11 7.80 -17.09 -1.05
N ILE A 12 7.58 -15.78 -1.06
CA ILE A 12 6.32 -15.19 -1.57
C ILE A 12 6.13 -15.53 -3.04
N ALA A 13 7.18 -15.38 -3.86
CA ALA A 13 7.14 -15.68 -5.29
C ALA A 13 6.74 -17.14 -5.53
N THR A 14 7.36 -18.09 -4.79
CA THR A 14 6.98 -19.50 -4.80
C THR A 14 5.50 -19.69 -4.49
N LYS A 15 5.00 -19.11 -3.39
CA LYS A 15 3.58 -19.25 -3.01
C LYS A 15 2.61 -18.63 -4.02
N VAL A 16 2.97 -17.51 -4.65
CA VAL A 16 2.12 -16.89 -5.68
C VAL A 16 2.10 -17.73 -6.94
N TYR A 17 3.24 -18.23 -7.40
CA TYR A 17 3.33 -19.09 -8.58
C TYR A 17 2.56 -20.40 -8.39
N GLU A 18 2.71 -21.05 -7.23
CA GLU A 18 1.98 -22.28 -6.90
C GLU A 18 0.46 -22.04 -6.91
N ASN A 19 -0.01 -20.95 -6.30
CA ASN A 19 -1.44 -20.73 -6.11
C ASN A 19 -2.18 -20.19 -7.35
N GLN A 20 -1.52 -19.36 -8.16
CA GLN A 20 -2.17 -18.63 -9.26
C GLN A 20 -1.63 -19.04 -10.63
N ARG A 21 -0.31 -19.05 -10.80
CA ARG A 21 0.31 -19.17 -12.12
C ARG A 21 0.41 -20.61 -12.62
N SER A 22 0.58 -21.59 -11.73
CA SER A 22 0.72 -23.01 -12.10
C SER A 22 -0.52 -23.58 -12.77
N LYS A 23 -1.72 -23.13 -12.38
CA LYS A 23 -3.00 -23.61 -12.90
C LYS A 23 -3.33 -23.09 -14.30
N GLU A 24 -2.96 -21.85 -14.60
CA GLU A 24 -3.29 -21.21 -15.89
C GLU A 24 -2.14 -21.29 -16.90
N SER A 25 -0.88 -21.26 -16.46
CA SER A 25 0.29 -21.18 -17.35
C SER A 25 1.13 -22.45 -17.45
N GLY A 26 0.92 -23.43 -16.56
CA GLY A 26 1.75 -24.65 -16.47
C GLY A 26 3.19 -24.40 -16.00
N VAL A 27 3.59 -23.15 -15.76
CA VAL A 27 4.94 -22.79 -15.29
C VAL A 27 5.07 -23.06 -13.80
N LYS A 28 5.99 -23.95 -13.44
CA LYS A 28 6.40 -24.19 -12.04
C LYS A 28 7.61 -23.33 -11.71
N MET A 29 7.73 -22.93 -10.44
CA MET A 29 8.94 -22.28 -9.95
C MET A 29 10.12 -23.27 -10.03
N PRO A 30 11.26 -22.87 -10.60
CA PRO A 30 12.46 -23.70 -10.65
C PRO A 30 12.89 -24.15 -9.24
N ASP A 31 13.36 -25.40 -9.12
CA ASP A 31 13.71 -26.01 -7.82
C ASP A 31 14.94 -25.37 -7.18
N ASP A 32 15.85 -24.81 -7.97
CA ASP A 32 17.11 -24.19 -7.54
C ASP A 32 16.94 -22.87 -6.77
N ILE A 33 15.84 -22.16 -7.00
CA ILE A 33 15.50 -20.90 -6.31
C ILE A 33 14.24 -20.99 -5.46
N ARG A 34 13.65 -22.19 -5.35
CA ARG A 34 12.42 -22.39 -4.60
C ARG A 34 12.73 -22.29 -3.10
N VAL A 35 11.92 -21.48 -2.41
CA VAL A 35 11.96 -21.38 -0.95
C VAL A 35 10.61 -21.83 -0.41
N GLU A 36 10.59 -22.97 0.28
CA GLU A 36 9.35 -23.56 0.80
C GLU A 36 9.03 -23.13 2.24
N THR A 37 10.05 -22.76 3.00
CA THR A 37 9.96 -22.39 4.42
C THR A 37 10.78 -21.15 4.70
N LEU A 38 10.38 -20.40 5.74
CA LEU A 38 11.14 -19.28 6.28
C LEU A 38 11.53 -19.58 7.72
N THR A 39 12.63 -18.99 8.16
CA THR A 39 13.00 -19.02 9.59
C THR A 39 11.99 -18.23 10.41
N GLY A 40 12.00 -18.43 11.74
CA GLY A 40 11.11 -17.69 12.65
C GLY A 40 11.31 -16.17 12.58
N ASP A 41 12.55 -15.72 12.39
CA ASP A 41 12.88 -14.30 12.28
C ASP A 41 12.43 -13.73 10.93
N GLN A 42 12.68 -14.44 9.83
CA GLN A 42 12.18 -14.05 8.51
C GLN A 42 10.65 -13.99 8.47
N MET A 43 9.97 -14.92 9.14
CA MET A 43 8.51 -14.90 9.27
C MET A 43 8.03 -13.71 10.12
N ARG A 44 8.78 -13.33 11.15
CA ARG A 44 8.48 -12.15 11.97
C ARG A 44 8.60 -10.87 11.14
N ASP A 45 9.65 -10.75 10.34
CA ASP A 45 9.86 -9.60 9.46
C ASP A 45 8.81 -9.52 8.35
N LEU A 46 8.44 -10.67 7.76
CA LEU A 46 7.33 -10.74 6.82
C LEU A 46 6.01 -10.25 7.45
N ASN A 47 5.71 -10.69 8.67
CA ASN A 47 4.51 -10.25 9.38
C ASN A 47 4.55 -8.75 9.72
N ARG A 48 5.71 -8.22 10.08
CA ARG A 48 5.92 -6.79 10.32
C ARG A 48 5.67 -5.98 9.04
N LEU A 49 6.21 -6.42 7.91
CA LEU A 49 5.97 -5.79 6.61
C LEU A 49 4.49 -5.82 6.26
N LYS A 50 3.82 -6.97 6.44
CA LYS A 50 2.40 -7.12 6.19
C LYS A 50 1.59 -6.12 7.02
N ALA A 51 1.84 -6.05 8.33
CA ALA A 51 1.18 -5.10 9.23
C ALA A 51 1.38 -3.65 8.78
N TRP A 52 2.61 -3.27 8.44
CA TRP A 52 2.93 -1.93 7.95
C TRP A 52 2.19 -1.59 6.66
N ILE A 53 2.08 -2.52 5.70
CA ILE A 53 1.32 -2.30 4.46
C ILE A 53 -0.17 -2.05 4.76
N TYR A 54 -0.77 -2.83 5.66
CA TYR A 54 -2.18 -2.64 6.04
C TYR A 54 -2.42 -1.29 6.71
N GLU A 55 -1.54 -0.90 7.62
CA GLU A 55 -1.59 0.41 8.27
C GLU A 55 -1.50 1.53 7.23
N LYS A 56 -0.50 1.48 6.34
CA LYS A 56 -0.28 2.50 5.31
C LYS A 56 -1.46 2.62 4.34
N ARG A 57 -2.14 1.53 3.99
CA ARG A 57 -3.37 1.57 3.19
C ARG A 57 -4.48 2.33 3.91
N GLY A 58 -4.63 2.13 5.22
CA GLY A 58 -5.57 2.88 6.04
C GLY A 58 -5.23 4.37 6.10
N THR A 59 -3.97 4.70 6.35
CA THR A 59 -3.48 6.09 6.41
C THR A 59 -3.68 6.80 5.07
N ALA A 60 -3.31 6.18 3.96
CA ALA A 60 -3.45 6.77 2.62
C ALA A 60 -4.91 7.13 2.28
N ARG A 61 -5.87 6.30 2.72
CA ARG A 61 -7.30 6.61 2.57
C ARG A 61 -7.71 7.82 3.42
N LEU A 62 -7.31 7.84 4.69
CA LEU A 62 -7.63 8.95 5.60
C LEU A 62 -7.01 10.28 5.15
N ASP A 63 -5.79 10.24 4.63
CA ASP A 63 -5.10 11.43 4.14
C ASP A 63 -5.75 11.96 2.86
N ARG A 64 -6.21 11.07 1.97
CA ARG A 64 -7.03 11.47 0.82
C ARG A 64 -8.34 12.15 1.26
N ASP A 65 -9.08 11.56 2.19
CA ASP A 65 -10.32 12.15 2.72
C ASP A 65 -10.06 13.52 3.41
N ARG A 66 -8.90 13.69 4.05
CA ARG A 66 -8.52 14.97 4.66
C ARG A 66 -8.17 16.01 3.61
N ALA A 67 -7.45 15.63 2.56
CA ALA A 67 -7.12 16.51 1.44
C ALA A 67 -8.41 17.02 0.75
N GLU A 68 -9.32 16.12 0.39
CA GLU A 68 -10.60 16.48 -0.23
C GLU A 68 -11.45 17.43 0.65
N ARG A 69 -11.45 17.24 1.98
CA ARG A 69 -12.15 18.15 2.89
C ARG A 69 -11.50 19.54 2.96
N ARG A 70 -10.17 19.64 2.80
CA ARG A 70 -9.45 20.92 2.78
C ARG A 70 -9.79 21.67 1.50
N GLU A 71 -9.72 21.01 0.35
CA GLU A 71 -10.10 21.57 -0.95
C GLU A 71 -11.54 22.10 -0.93
N LYS A 72 -12.50 21.29 -0.47
CA LYS A 72 -13.91 21.74 -0.37
C LYS A 72 -14.09 22.95 0.55
N LYS A 73 -13.31 23.05 1.63
CA LYS A 73 -13.35 24.22 2.52
C LYS A 73 -12.76 25.47 1.85
N GLU A 74 -11.67 25.31 1.12
CA GLU A 74 -11.02 26.38 0.36
C GLU A 74 -11.91 26.87 -0.79
N GLU A 75 -12.52 25.97 -1.55
CA GLU A 75 -13.50 26.30 -2.58
C GLU A 75 -14.73 27.01 -2.00
N ALA A 76 -15.27 26.55 -0.87
CA ALA A 76 -16.39 27.20 -0.21
C ALA A 76 -16.01 28.58 0.34
N ALA A 77 -14.80 28.75 0.87
CA ALA A 77 -14.29 30.03 1.33
C ALA A 77 -14.06 31.01 0.16
N ALA A 78 -13.50 30.52 -0.95
CA ALA A 78 -13.32 31.28 -2.18
C ALA A 78 -14.66 31.70 -2.78
N ALA A 79 -15.65 30.79 -2.82
CA ALA A 79 -17.00 31.08 -3.28
C ALA A 79 -17.71 32.10 -2.38
N LYS A 80 -17.53 32.04 -1.05
CA LYS A 80 -18.06 33.05 -0.11
C LYS A 80 -17.39 34.42 -0.31
N LYS A 81 -16.08 34.46 -0.51
CA LYS A 81 -15.33 35.69 -0.77
C LYS A 81 -15.72 36.31 -2.12
N ALA A 82 -15.95 35.50 -3.15
CA ALA A 82 -16.42 35.95 -4.46
C ALA A 82 -17.89 36.43 -4.44
N LYS A 83 -18.72 35.87 -3.55
CA LYS A 83 -20.13 36.24 -3.38
C LYS A 83 -20.38 37.40 -2.42
N GLN A 84 -19.37 37.86 -1.66
CA GLN A 84 -19.48 39.12 -0.93
C GLN A 84 -19.23 40.26 -1.92
N PRO A 85 -20.25 41.02 -2.38
CA PRO A 85 -20.00 42.32 -2.96
C PRO A 85 -19.35 43.20 -1.89
N ALA A 86 -18.47 44.13 -2.28
CA ALA A 86 -17.93 45.16 -1.40
C ALA A 86 -19.09 45.97 -0.80
N GLN A 87 -19.62 45.53 0.34
CA GLN A 87 -20.84 46.06 0.94
C GLN A 87 -20.58 46.85 2.22
N PHE A 88 -19.34 47.31 2.41
CA PHE A 88 -19.01 48.31 3.43
C PHE A 88 -17.93 49.24 2.88
N ASP A 89 -18.34 50.25 2.12
CA ASP A 89 -17.66 51.55 2.13
C ASP A 89 -18.32 52.36 3.25
N PHE A 90 -17.54 52.70 4.27
CA PHE A 90 -17.92 53.60 5.38
C PHE A 90 -17.32 54.98 5.14
#